data_AF-A0A4Y2UW21-F1
#
_entry.id   AF-A0A4Y2UW21-F1
#
_cell.length_a   1.000
_cell.length_b   1.000
_cell.length_c   1.000
_cell.angle_alpha   90.00
_cell.angle_beta   90.00
_cell.angle_gamma   90.00
#
_symmetry.space_group_name_H-M   'P 1'
#
loop_
_entity.id
_entity.type
_entity.pdbx_description
1 polymer ?
#
loop_
_entity_poly.entity_id
_entity_poly.type
_entity_poly.pdbx_seq_one_letter_code
_entity_poly.pdbx_strand_id
1 'polypeptide(L)'
;MVWRRRNEELNPKNLVGTVKYGVGSVLVWWCMSATGLGNLVFIDSIMNHALYLNILRDNLKLSAQNLGIGNNFVFYQDNDPKNTALNIRLRCLYNCPQNLKTQP
;
A
#
# COMPACT_ATOMS: atom_id res chain seq x y z
N MET A 1 -12.58 -10.71 -20.99
CA MET A 1 -13.41 -11.89 -21.30
C MET A 1 -12.56 -12.83 -22.15
N VAL A 2 -12.37 -14.07 -21.70
CA VAL A 2 -11.54 -15.06 -22.41
C VAL A 2 -12.47 -16.11 -22.99
N TRP A 3 -12.44 -16.29 -24.31
CA TRP A 3 -13.21 -17.32 -25.00
C TRP A 3 -12.28 -18.48 -25.34
N ARG A 4 -12.66 -19.69 -24.94
CA ARG A 4 -11.96 -20.93 -25.27
C ARG A 4 -12.96 -22.03 -25.56
N ARG A 5 -12.55 -23.03 -26.34
CA ARG A 5 -13.36 -24.23 -26.55
C ARG A 5 -13.44 -25.03 -25.24
N ARG A 6 -14.56 -25.74 -25.07
CA ARG A 6 -14.76 -26.60 -23.89
C ARG A 6 -13.65 -27.66 -23.86
N ASN A 7 -13.05 -27.87 -22.70
CA ASN A 7 -11.96 -28.83 -22.44
C ASN A 7 -10.62 -28.55 -23.15
N GLU A 8 -10.42 -27.34 -23.69
CA GLU A 8 -9.11 -26.91 -24.17
C GLU A 8 -8.41 -25.99 -23.14
N GLU A 9 -7.12 -26.21 -22.94
CA GLU A 9 -6.27 -25.34 -22.14
C GLU A 9 -5.94 -24.03 -22.87
N LEU A 10 -5.32 -23.08 -22.15
CA LEU A 10 -4.88 -21.82 -22.72
C LEU A 10 -3.81 -22.08 -23.80
N ASN A 11 -4.07 -21.67 -25.05
CA ASN A 11 -3.10 -21.80 -26.13
C ASN A 11 -2.33 -20.47 -26.34
N PRO A 12 -1.00 -20.44 -26.11
CA PRO A 12 -0.20 -19.22 -26.29
C PRO A 12 -0.26 -18.63 -27.71
N LYS A 13 -0.51 -19.44 -28.74
CA LYS A 13 -0.65 -18.97 -30.13
C LYS A 13 -1.90 -18.11 -30.35
N ASN A 14 -2.86 -18.19 -29.44
CA ASN A 14 -4.12 -17.44 -29.48
C ASN A 14 -4.08 -16.21 -28.54
N LEU A 15 -2.91 -15.88 -27.98
CA LEU A 15 -2.73 -14.73 -27.11
C LEU A 15 -2.03 -13.59 -27.85
N VAL A 16 -2.54 -12.37 -27.66
CA VAL A 16 -1.83 -11.14 -28.02
C VAL A 16 -1.24 -10.57 -26.73
N GLY A 17 0.06 -10.24 -26.76
CA GLY A 17 0.72 -9.62 -25.61
C GLY A 17 0.08 -8.28 -25.26
N THR A 18 -0.39 -8.13 -24.03
CA THR A 18 -0.92 -6.87 -23.50
C THR A 18 -0.26 -6.54 -22.17
N VAL A 19 0.07 -5.27 -21.94
CA VAL A 19 0.72 -4.82 -20.70
C VAL A 19 -0.23 -4.91 -19.50
N LYS A 20 -1.53 -4.63 -19.69
CA LYS A 20 -2.56 -4.73 -18.64
C LYS A 20 -3.81 -5.39 -19.20
N TYR A 21 -4.33 -6.37 -18.49
CA TYR A 21 -5.65 -6.94 -18.78
C TYR A 21 -6.74 -6.04 -18.18
N GLY A 22 -7.75 -5.68 -18.98
CA GLY A 22 -8.81 -4.73 -18.61
C GLY A 22 -9.86 -5.26 -17.63
N VAL A 23 -9.53 -6.23 -16.78
CA VAL A 23 -10.45 -6.82 -15.78
C VAL A 23 -10.50 -5.99 -14.49
N GLY A 24 -9.54 -5.10 -14.29
CA GLY A 24 -9.47 -4.19 -13.15
C GLY A 24 -8.18 -4.36 -12.34
N SER A 25 -8.00 -3.49 -11.36
CA SER A 25 -6.89 -3.53 -10.41
C SER A 25 -7.37 -3.18 -9.02
N VAL A 26 -6.80 -3.80 -8.00
CA VAL A 26 -7.06 -3.48 -6.61
C VAL A 26 -5.88 -2.67 -6.07
N LEU A 27 -6.18 -1.56 -5.39
CA LEU A 27 -5.17 -0.79 -4.67
C LEU A 27 -5.21 -1.17 -3.20
N VAL A 28 -4.03 -1.35 -2.60
CA VAL A 28 -3.89 -1.81 -1.22
C VAL A 28 -2.80 -1.01 -0.54
N TRP A 29 -3.02 -0.65 0.73
CA TRP A 29 -1.98 -0.14 1.63
C TRP A 29 -1.69 -1.19 2.70
N TRP A 30 -0.42 -1.33 3.07
CA TRP A 30 0.02 -2.16 4.18
C TRP A 30 1.39 -1.71 4.68
N CYS A 31 1.84 -2.21 5.83
CA CYS A 31 3.17 -1.94 6.37
C CYS A 31 3.85 -3.23 6.84
N MET A 32 5.19 -3.29 6.79
CA MET A 32 5.99 -4.44 7.21
C MET A 32 6.96 -4.08 8.34
N SER A 33 7.37 -5.08 9.10
CA SER A 33 8.59 -5.09 9.90
C SER A 33 9.33 -6.42 9.77
N ALA A 34 10.48 -6.55 10.43
CA ALA A 34 11.17 -7.84 10.56
C ALA A 34 10.33 -8.92 11.27
N THR A 35 9.33 -8.52 12.08
CA THR A 35 8.46 -9.46 12.79
C THR A 35 7.29 -9.96 11.92
N GLY A 36 6.93 -9.24 10.86
CA GLY A 36 5.92 -9.70 9.91
C GLY A 36 5.16 -8.58 9.19
N LEU A 37 3.95 -8.93 8.75
CA LEU A 37 3.01 -8.03 8.08
C LEU A 37 2.10 -7.33 9.10
N GLY A 38 2.00 -6.01 8.99
CA GLY A 38 0.98 -5.22 9.67
C GLY A 38 -0.37 -5.27 8.94
N ASN A 39 -1.26 -4.36 9.30
CA ASN A 39 -2.61 -4.30 8.73
C ASN A 39 -2.58 -4.07 7.21
N LEU A 40 -3.45 -4.81 6.51
CA LEU A 40 -3.69 -4.68 5.08
C LEU A 40 -5.03 -3.98 4.84
N VAL A 41 -5.02 -2.88 4.07
CA VAL A 41 -6.17 -2.01 3.83
C VAL A 41 -6.46 -1.96 2.34
N PHE A 42 -7.65 -2.40 1.95
CA PHE A 42 -8.15 -2.26 0.58
C PHE A 42 -8.60 -0.82 0.32
N ILE A 43 -8.25 -0.29 -0.86
CA ILE A 43 -8.56 1.07 -1.27
C ILE A 43 -9.43 1.02 -2.53
N ASP A 44 -10.69 1.39 -2.38
CA ASP A 44 -11.68 1.31 -3.46
C ASP A 44 -11.53 2.40 -4.53
N SER A 45 -10.77 3.47 -4.23
CA SER A 45 -10.63 4.63 -5.11
C SER A 45 -9.18 5.09 -5.23
N ILE A 46 -8.96 6.18 -5.99
CA ILE A 46 -7.64 6.79 -6.09
C ILE A 46 -7.23 7.29 -4.71
N MET A 47 -6.16 6.71 -4.15
CA MET A 47 -5.59 7.17 -2.90
C MET A 47 -5.14 8.62 -3.05
N ASN A 48 -5.76 9.52 -2.28
CA ASN A 48 -5.37 10.92 -2.13
C ASN A 48 -4.73 11.15 -0.75
N HIS A 49 -4.18 12.34 -0.53
CA HIS A 49 -3.49 12.66 0.72
C HIS A 49 -4.40 12.58 1.96
N ALA A 50 -5.69 12.91 1.82
CA ALA A 50 -6.64 12.86 2.94
C ALA A 50 -6.96 11.42 3.34
N LEU A 51 -7.20 10.55 2.36
CA LEU A 51 -7.42 9.12 2.58
C LEU A 51 -6.18 8.47 3.17
N TYR A 52 -5.00 8.80 2.65
CA TYR A 52 -3.73 8.30 3.20
C TYR A 52 -3.55 8.71 4.66
N LEU A 53 -3.86 9.95 5.02
CA LEU A 53 -3.79 10.42 6.40
C LEU A 53 -4.75 9.64 7.33
N ASN A 54 -5.95 9.31 6.87
CA ASN A 54 -6.88 8.46 7.62
C ASN A 54 -6.35 7.04 7.79
N ILE A 55 -5.82 6.45 6.72
CA ILE A 55 -5.20 5.11 6.78
C ILE A 55 -4.07 5.08 7.82
N LEU A 56 -3.17 6.08 7.80
CA LEU A 56 -2.11 6.19 8.81
C LEU A 56 -2.65 6.38 10.22
N ARG A 57 -3.68 7.21 10.39
CA ARG A 57 -4.31 7.46 11.70
C ARG A 57 -4.87 6.18 12.31
N ASP A 58 -5.55 5.39 11.49
CA ASP A 58 -6.34 4.25 11.97
C ASP A 58 -5.50 2.97 12.08
N ASN A 59 -4.50 2.80 11.20
CA ASN A 59 -3.79 1.53 11.08
C ASN A 59 -2.35 1.56 11.55
N LEU A 60 -1.61 2.68 11.45
CA LEU A 60 -0.16 2.65 11.67
C LEU A 60 0.21 2.21 13.09
N LYS A 61 -0.40 2.83 14.10
CA LYS A 61 -0.13 2.50 15.51
C LYS A 61 -0.61 1.10 15.87
N LEU A 62 -1.77 0.70 15.34
CA LEU A 62 -2.33 -0.62 15.57
C LEU A 62 -1.43 -1.71 14.96
N SER A 63 -0.94 -1.50 13.74
CA SER A 63 0.04 -2.39 13.10
C SER A 63 1.30 -2.51 13.94
N ALA A 64 1.86 -1.41 14.45
CA ALA A 64 3.07 -1.45 15.27
C ALA A 64 2.86 -2.22 16.59
N GLN A 65 1.67 -2.12 17.19
CA GLN A 65 1.27 -2.92 18.36
C GLN A 65 1.13 -4.40 18.02
N ASN A 66 0.42 -4.74 16.94
CA ASN A 66 0.24 -6.11 16.47
C ASN A 66 1.56 -6.80 16.13
N LEU A 67 2.54 -6.02 15.64
CA LEU A 67 3.88 -6.49 15.32
C LEU A 67 4.82 -6.58 16.53
N GLY A 68 4.34 -6.24 17.73
CA GLY A 68 5.14 -6.27 18.98
C GLY A 68 6.17 -5.16 19.11
N ILE A 69 6.15 -4.14 18.23
CA ILE A 69 7.11 -3.03 18.19
C ILE A 69 6.65 -1.89 19.11
N GLY A 70 5.34 -1.81 19.36
CA GLY A 70 4.74 -0.79 20.22
C GLY A 70 4.90 0.61 19.65
N ASN A 71 5.37 1.56 20.47
CA ASN A 71 5.59 2.93 20.04
C ASN A 71 7.04 3.19 19.58
N ASN A 72 7.96 2.22 19.72
CA ASN A 72 9.37 2.42 19.41
C ASN A 72 9.71 1.92 18.00
N PHE A 73 9.18 2.59 16.99
CA PHE A 73 9.42 2.24 15.59
C PHE A 73 9.90 3.43 14.77
N VAL A 74 10.61 3.10 13.70
CA VAL A 74 10.96 4.04 12.64
C VAL A 74 9.99 3.84 11.49
N PHE A 75 9.31 4.91 11.07
CA PHE A 75 8.40 4.85 9.93
C PHE A 75 9.13 5.25 8.65
N TYR A 76 8.99 4.42 7.62
CA TYR A 76 9.55 4.60 6.29
C TYR A 76 8.43 4.49 5.24
N GLN A 77 8.43 5.41 4.28
CA GLN A 77 7.49 5.47 3.16
C GLN A 77 8.19 6.11 1.95
N ASP A 78 7.66 5.92 0.74
CA ASP A 78 8.21 6.53 -0.46
C ASP A 78 8.01 8.07 -0.51
N ASN A 79 8.67 8.71 -1.47
CA ASN A 79 8.61 10.15 -1.72
C ASN A 79 7.41 10.57 -2.60
N ASP A 80 6.32 9.79 -2.68
CA ASP A 80 5.14 10.19 -3.45
C ASP A 80 4.63 11.57 -2.96
N PRO A 81 4.23 12.50 -3.86
CA PRO A 81 3.71 13.81 -3.48
C PRO A 81 2.59 13.78 -2.44
N LYS A 82 1.78 12.72 -2.43
CA LYS A 82 0.71 12.52 -1.46
C LYS A 82 1.28 12.19 -0.10
N ASN A 83 2.27 11.30 -0.03
CA ASN A 83 2.93 10.87 1.21
C ASN A 83 3.79 11.99 1.83
N THR A 84 4.18 12.98 1.01
CA THR A 84 4.98 14.14 1.42
C THR A 84 4.16 15.42 1.62
N ALA A 85 2.83 15.36 1.52
CA ALA A 85 1.96 16.50 1.82
C ALA A 85 2.17 17.01 3.26
N LEU A 86 2.02 18.33 3.46
CA LEU A 86 2.36 19.00 4.72
C LEU A 86 1.67 18.38 5.94
N ASN A 87 0.37 18.12 5.83
CA ASN A 87 -0.44 17.52 6.90
C ASN A 87 0.04 16.10 7.27
N ILE A 88 0.46 15.29 6.30
CA ILE A 88 1.00 13.96 6.53
C ILE A 88 2.37 14.04 7.18
N ARG A 89 3.25 14.93 6.70
CA ARG A 89 4.56 15.16 7.30
C ARG A 89 4.44 15.61 8.76
N LEU A 90 3.51 16.52 9.06
CA LEU A 90 3.21 16.93 10.43
C LEU A 90 2.70 15.75 11.27
N ARG A 91 1.75 14.96 10.74
CA ARG A 91 1.24 13.77 11.42
C ARG A 91 2.37 12.78 11.76
N CYS A 92 3.23 12.47 10.80
CA CYS A 92 4.37 11.59 10.99
C CYS A 92 5.36 12.15 11.99
N LEU A 93 5.67 13.45 11.95
CA LEU A 93 6.56 14.11 12.90
C LEU A 93 6.08 13.99 14.36
N TYR A 94 4.78 14.12 14.59
CA TYR A 94 4.21 14.06 15.94
C TYR A 94 3.92 12.64 16.45
N ASN A 95 3.68 11.68 15.55
CA ASN A 95 3.20 10.34 15.92
C ASN A 95 4.19 9.21 15.64
N CYS A 96 5.23 9.45 14.86
CA CYS A 96 6.33 8.52 14.62
C CYS A 96 7.59 9.09 15.26
N PRO A 97 8.11 8.50 16.35
CA PRO A 97 9.25 9.06 17.07
C PRO A 97 10.51 9.17 16.20
N GLN A 98 10.60 8.35 15.16
CA GLN A 98 11.66 8.42 14.16
C GLN A 98 11.02 8.29 12.78
N ASN A 99 11.14 9.34 11.96
CA ASN A 99 10.69 9.32 10.57
C ASN A 99 11.92 9.44 9.66
N LEU A 100 12.19 8.41 8.88
CA LEU A 100 13.29 8.42 7.92
C LEU A 100 12.85 9.18 6.67
N LYS A 101 13.63 10.19 6.29
CA LYS A 101 13.47 10.86 5.00
C LYS A 101 14.17 10.04 3.92
N THR A 102 13.43 9.68 2.89
CA THR A 102 13.99 9.12 1.65
C THR A 102 14.78 10.19 0.90
N GLN A 103 15.99 9.86 0.43
CA GLN A 103 16.73 10.74 -0.47
C GLN A 103 15.97 10.91 -1.80
N PRO A 104 16.11 12.05 -2.49
CA PRO A 104 15.44 12.32 -3.77
C PRO A 104 15.77 11.30 -4.85
#